data_AF-A0A317JRH7-F1
#
_entry.id   AF-A0A317JRH7-F1
#
_cell.length_a   1.000
_cell.length_b   1.000
_cell.length_c   1.000
_cell.angle_alpha   90.00
_cell.angle_beta   90.00
_cell.angle_gamma   90.00
#
_symmetry.space_group_name_H-M   'P 1'
#
loop_
_entity.id
_entity.type
_entity.pdbx_description
1 polymer ?
#
loop_
_entity_poly.entity_id
_entity_poly.type
_entity_poly.pdbx_seq_one_letter_code
_entity_poly.pdbx_strand_id
1 'polypeptide(L)'
;MATFDEWLDAYDIVYQALPGTADASCPNCGHKTLRLVFVGPPGRDVGYAAFWCDTCLEGIHISRAPIPAGVVARSLASPPEERLRGIPSYRVVM
;
A
#
# COMPACT_ATOMS: atom_id res chain seq x y z
N MET A 1 0.41 5.44 18.71
CA MET A 1 -0.27 4.81 17.57
C MET A 1 -0.71 5.91 16.66
N ALA A 2 -0.25 5.88 15.41
CA ALA A 2 -0.68 6.84 14.41
C ALA A 2 -2.17 6.65 14.05
N THR A 3 -2.84 7.73 13.69
CA THR A 3 -4.24 7.74 13.25
C THR A 3 -4.36 7.31 11.79
N PHE A 4 -5.58 6.98 11.35
CA PHE A 4 -5.86 6.68 9.94
C PHE A 4 -5.49 7.85 9.01
N ASP A 5 -5.76 9.09 9.43
CA ASP A 5 -5.42 10.30 8.65
C ASP A 5 -3.90 10.46 8.47
N GLU A 6 -3.10 10.22 9.52
CA GLU A 6 -1.63 10.25 9.41
C GLU A 6 -1.10 9.16 8.45
N TRP A 7 -1.78 8.02 8.39
CA TRP A 7 -1.48 6.97 7.41
C TRP A 7 -1.92 7.34 5.99
N LEU A 8 -3.02 8.07 5.82
CA LEU A 8 -3.44 8.60 4.52
C LEU A 8 -2.45 9.64 4.00
N ASP A 9 -1.98 10.55 4.84
CA ASP A 9 -0.96 11.53 4.47
C ASP A 9 0.33 10.84 3.99
N ALA A 10 0.78 9.82 4.74
CA ALA A 10 1.94 9.01 4.35
C ALA A 10 1.69 8.24 3.04
N TYR A 11 0.47 7.72 2.84
CA TYR A 11 0.09 7.08 1.59
C TYR A 11 0.15 8.04 0.41
N ASP A 12 -0.38 9.26 0.55
CA ASP A 12 -0.38 10.26 -0.53
C ASP A 12 1.04 10.66 -0.92
N ILE A 13 1.94 10.85 0.05
CA ILE A 13 3.37 11.12 -0.22
C ILE A 13 3.98 9.97 -1.05
N VAL A 14 3.73 8.72 -0.65
CA VAL A 14 4.27 7.55 -1.36
C VAL A 14 3.64 7.40 -2.73
N TYR A 15 2.33 7.61 -2.85
CA TYR A 15 1.57 7.50 -4.08
C TYR A 15 2.04 8.49 -5.14
N GLN A 16 2.25 9.76 -4.77
CA GLN A 16 2.70 10.81 -5.69
C GLN A 16 4.14 10.59 -6.20
N ALA A 17 4.96 9.82 -5.48
CA ALA A 17 6.33 9.51 -5.90
C ALA A 17 6.41 8.34 -6.90
N LEU A 18 5.31 7.61 -7.14
CA LEU A 18 5.30 6.44 -8.01
C LEU A 18 5.55 6.82 -9.49
N PRO A 19 6.23 5.94 -10.26
CA PRO A 19 6.78 4.64 -9.88
C PRO A 19 8.16 4.71 -9.20
N GLY A 20 8.62 5.91 -8.83
CA GLY A 20 9.86 6.13 -8.10
C GLY A 20 9.77 5.77 -6.61
N THR A 21 10.81 6.17 -5.87
CA THR A 21 10.92 5.91 -4.43
C THR A 21 10.58 7.17 -3.64
N ALA A 22 9.58 7.10 -2.76
CA ALA A 22 9.34 8.14 -1.77
C ALA A 22 10.28 8.01 -0.58
N ASP A 23 10.77 9.14 -0.08
CA ASP A 23 11.50 9.20 1.19
C ASP A 23 10.56 9.46 2.37
N ALA A 24 9.53 8.62 2.52
CA ALA A 24 8.53 8.73 3.57
C ALA A 24 8.87 7.84 4.77
N SER A 25 8.83 8.41 5.97
CA SER A 25 8.95 7.67 7.22
C SER A 25 7.58 7.15 7.68
N CYS A 26 7.55 5.97 8.28
CA CYS A 26 6.33 5.42 8.87
C CYS A 26 5.78 6.36 9.95
N PRO A 27 4.49 6.75 9.90
CA PRO A 27 3.90 7.67 10.88
C PRO A 27 3.84 7.06 12.29
N ASN A 28 3.83 5.74 12.42
CA ASN A 28 3.75 5.07 13.71
C ASN A 28 5.11 4.87 14.39
N CYS A 29 6.15 4.46 13.64
CA CYS A 29 7.44 4.04 14.21
C CYS A 29 8.67 4.78 13.64
N GLY A 30 8.48 5.71 12.71
CA GLY A 30 9.55 6.54 12.13
C GLY A 30 10.49 5.85 11.13
N HIS A 31 10.39 4.53 10.95
CA HIS A 31 11.26 3.80 10.01
C HIS A 31 10.83 3.99 8.55
N LYS A 32 11.80 4.03 7.64
CA LYS A 32 11.59 4.20 6.18
C LYS A 32 11.40 2.86 5.47
N THR A 33 10.49 2.04 5.99
CA THR A 33 10.20 0.68 5.52
C THR A 33 8.75 0.54 5.06
N LEU A 34 8.20 1.63 4.52
CA LEU A 34 6.85 1.66 3.97
C LEU A 34 6.77 0.88 2.66
N ARG A 35 5.71 0.10 2.51
CA ARG A 35 5.42 -0.74 1.36
C ARG A 35 4.03 -0.44 0.87
N LEU A 36 3.89 -0.30 -0.45
CA LEU A 36 2.64 -0.07 -1.15
C LEU A 36 2.48 -1.12 -2.24
N VAL A 37 1.38 -1.87 -2.20
CA VAL A 37 1.03 -2.84 -3.24
C VAL A 37 -0.39 -2.58 -3.72
N PHE A 38 -0.54 -2.45 -5.03
CA PHE A 38 -1.84 -2.39 -5.68
C PHE A 38 -2.28 -3.76 -6.14
N VAL A 39 -3.58 -4.01 -6.02
CA VAL A 39 -4.21 -5.22 -6.51
C VAL A 39 -5.51 -4.83 -7.21
N GLY A 40 -5.68 -5.24 -8.45
CA GLY A 40 -6.84 -4.85 -9.24
C GLY A 40 -7.14 -5.83 -10.37
N PRO A 41 -8.28 -5.65 -11.06
CA PRO A 41 -8.57 -6.41 -12.27
C PRO A 41 -7.56 -6.07 -13.37
N PRO A 42 -7.14 -7.03 -14.21
CA PRO A 42 -6.26 -6.76 -15.35
C PRO A 42 -6.86 -5.66 -16.26
N GLY A 43 -6.02 -4.71 -16.67
CA GLY A 43 -6.43 -3.63 -17.58
C GLY A 43 -7.37 -2.59 -16.95
N ARG A 44 -7.59 -2.61 -15.64
CA ARG A 44 -8.30 -1.56 -14.91
C ARG A 44 -7.31 -0.64 -14.20
N ASP A 45 -7.69 0.63 -14.16
CA ASP A 45 -7.00 1.74 -13.49
C ASP A 45 -7.47 1.92 -12.03
N VAL A 46 -8.29 1.01 -11.51
CA VAL A 46 -8.81 1.05 -10.13
C VAL A 46 -8.75 -0.34 -9.51
N GLY A 47 -8.25 -0.42 -8.28
CA GLY A 47 -8.15 -1.64 -7.48
C GLY A 47 -8.23 -1.34 -5.99
N TYR A 48 -7.55 -2.11 -5.16
CA TYR A 48 -7.29 -1.77 -3.77
C TYR A 48 -5.80 -1.60 -3.54
N ALA A 49 -5.45 -0.78 -2.54
CA ALA A 49 -4.08 -0.60 -2.10
C ALA A 49 -3.90 -1.17 -0.69
N ALA A 50 -2.89 -2.03 -0.54
CA ALA A 50 -2.36 -2.43 0.75
C ALA A 50 -1.12 -1.57 1.03
N PHE A 51 -1.16 -0.80 2.12
CA PHE A 51 -0.08 0.09 2.51
C PHE A 51 0.32 -0.16 3.96
N TRP A 52 1.57 -0.55 4.20
CA TRP A 52 2.03 -0.94 5.54
C TRP A 52 3.50 -0.62 5.77
N CYS A 53 3.94 -0.73 7.02
CA CYS A 53 5.35 -0.69 7.39
C CYS A 53 5.86 -2.10 7.72
N ASP A 54 6.97 -2.53 7.09
CA ASP A 54 7.59 -3.84 7.37
C ASP A 54 8.16 -3.93 8.81
N THR A 55 8.39 -2.80 9.48
CA THR A 55 8.97 -2.76 10.83
C THR A 55 7.91 -2.90 11.93
N CYS A 56 6.85 -2.08 11.92
CA CYS A 56 5.84 -2.13 12.98
C CYS A 56 4.63 -3.00 12.63
N LEU A 57 4.53 -3.52 11.40
CA LEU A 57 3.40 -4.33 10.93
C LEU A 57 2.05 -3.66 11.19
N GLU A 58 1.99 -2.36 10.94
CA GLU A 58 0.76 -1.58 10.89
C GLU A 58 0.61 -0.95 9.51
N GLY A 59 -0.61 -0.63 9.15
CA GLY A 59 -0.90 -0.06 7.85
C GLY A 59 -2.38 0.23 7.66
N ILE A 60 -2.72 0.67 6.45
CA ILE A 60 -4.09 0.93 6.02
C ILE A 60 -4.41 0.15 4.76
N HIS A 61 -5.71 -0.03 4.54
CA HIS A 61 -6.24 -0.63 3.33
C HIS A 61 -7.17 0.36 2.65
N ILE A 62 -6.81 0.80 1.44
CA ILE A 62 -7.63 1.73 0.67
C ILE A 62 -8.43 0.95 -0.35
N SER A 63 -9.74 0.90 -0.11
CA SER A 63 -10.71 0.37 -1.06
C SER A 63 -10.84 1.33 -2.25
N ARG A 64 -10.82 0.80 -3.48
CA ARG A 64 -10.96 1.58 -4.73
C ARG A 64 -9.84 2.62 -4.96
N ALA A 65 -8.60 2.25 -4.66
CA ALA A 65 -7.43 3.05 -4.99
C ALA A 65 -7.20 3.09 -6.52
N PRO A 66 -7.01 4.28 -7.13
CA PRO A 66 -6.53 4.38 -8.50
C PRO A 66 -5.13 3.78 -8.62
N ILE A 67 -4.83 3.15 -9.75
CA ILE A 67 -3.57 2.50 -10.03
C ILE A 67 -2.83 3.38 -11.06
N PRO A 68 -1.73 4.05 -10.68
CA PRO A 68 -1.00 4.92 -11.60
C PRO A 68 -0.45 4.14 -12.81
N ALA A 69 -0.36 4.81 -13.95
CA ALA A 69 0.32 4.26 -15.11
C ALA A 69 1.78 3.95 -14.80
N GLY A 70 2.28 2.81 -15.28
CA GLY A 70 3.65 2.36 -15.02
C GLY A 70 3.85 1.63 -13.68
N VAL A 71 2.82 1.55 -12.83
CA VAL A 71 2.84 0.74 -11.61
C VAL A 71 2.24 -0.63 -11.90
N VAL A 72 2.97 -1.68 -11.53
CA VAL A 72 2.48 -3.06 -11.68
C VAL A 72 1.54 -3.38 -10.52
N ALA A 73 0.25 -3.50 -10.84
CA ALA A 73 -0.73 -4.06 -9.91
C ALA A 73 -0.81 -5.59 -10.04
N ARG A 74 -1.05 -6.26 -8.91
CA ARG A 74 -1.31 -7.70 -8.91
C ARG A 74 -2.74 -7.97 -9.39
N SER A 75 -2.92 -9.07 -10.10
CA SER A 75 -4.23 -9.45 -10.62
C SER A 75 -5.16 -9.94 -9.51
N LEU A 76 -6.38 -9.42 -9.47
CA LEU A 76 -7.47 -9.99 -8.67
C LEU A 76 -7.88 -11.40 -9.11
N ALA A 77 -7.62 -11.77 -10.36
CA ALA A 77 -7.92 -13.10 -10.89
C ALA A 77 -6.87 -14.15 -10.50
N SER A 78 -5.72 -13.73 -9.97
CA SER A 78 -4.68 -14.65 -9.47
C SER A 78 -5.13 -15.35 -8.18
N PRO A 79 -4.65 -16.58 -7.93
CA PRO A 79 -4.85 -17.27 -6.66
C PRO A 79 -4.42 -16.42 -5.45
N PRO A 80 -5.08 -16.57 -4.29
CA PRO A 80 -4.73 -15.82 -3.08
C PRO A 80 -3.25 -15.91 -2.71
N GLU A 81 -2.59 -17.07 -2.87
CA GLU A 81 -1.17 -17.21 -2.53
C GLU A 81 -0.25 -16.33 -3.38
N GLU A 82 -0.59 -16.10 -4.64
CA GLU A 82 0.17 -15.24 -5.54
C GLU A 82 -0.15 -13.77 -5.25
N ARG A 83 -1.43 -13.46 -5.12
CA ARG A 83 -1.94 -12.10 -4.85
C ARG A 83 -1.42 -11.53 -3.54
N LEU A 84 -1.31 -12.36 -2.50
CA LEU A 84 -0.90 -11.95 -1.15
C LEU A 84 0.59 -12.18 -0.88
N ARG A 85 1.36 -12.73 -1.83
CA ARG A 85 2.78 -13.05 -1.64
C ARG A 85 3.58 -11.83 -1.15
N GLY A 86 4.23 -11.93 0.01
CA GLY A 86 5.02 -10.83 0.57
C GLY A 86 4.21 -9.66 1.14
N ILE A 87 2.88 -9.76 1.21
CA ILE A 87 2.05 -8.90 2.05
C ILE A 87 1.93 -9.62 3.40
N PRO A 88 2.53 -9.11 4.48
CA PRO A 88 2.45 -9.74 5.79
C PRO A 88 1.05 -9.58 6.38
N SER A 89 0.72 -10.39 7.39
CA SER A 89 -0.41 -10.09 8.26
C SER A 89 -0.06 -8.87 9.12
N TYR A 90 -0.48 -7.68 8.70
CA TYR A 90 -0.33 -6.43 9.45
C TYR A 90 -1.66 -6.00 10.06
N ARG A 91 -1.60 -5.20 11.12
CA ARG A 91 -2.78 -4.61 11.76
C ARG A 91 -3.29 -3.43 10.92
N VAL A 92 -4.53 -3.52 10.47
CA VAL A 92 -5.19 -2.43 9.74
C VAL A 92 -5.64 -1.37 10.74
N VAL A 93 -5.14 -0.15 10.56
CA VAL A 93 -5.61 1.05 11.24
C VAL A 93 -6.88 1.52 10.52
N MET A 94 -7.92 1.82 11.29
CA MET A 94 -9.22 2.30 10.81
C MET A 94 -9.60 3.58 11.54
#